data_AF-A0AAP0B0B2-F1
#
_entry.id   AF-A0AAP0B0B2-F1
#
_cell.length_a   1.000
_cell.length_b   1.000
_cell.length_c   1.000
_cell.angle_alpha   90.00
_cell.angle_beta   90.00
_cell.angle_gamma   90.00
#
_symmetry.space_group_name_H-M   'P 1'
#
loop_
_entity.id
_entity.type
_entity.pdbx_description
1 polymer ?
#
loop_
_entity_poly.entity_id
_entity_poly.type
_entity_poly.pdbx_seq_one_letter_code
_entity_poly.pdbx_strand_id
1 'polypeptide(L)'
;MELGYCRVQFLMFSAAVAFFHTSEYLLAVAIHGRSHVSWNSLLISRQYIIAMAFSMFEYYLEVVFLPELKAQWWITNIGLLMVLTGEAIRKAAILTAGSAFTHIIRVDHDDHHELITRGIYR
;
A
#
# COMPACT_ATOMS: atom_id res chain seq x y z
N MET A 1 -25.65 -11.88 -10.94
CA MET A 1 -25.11 -10.55 -10.54
C MET A 1 -23.98 -10.69 -9.54
N GLU A 2 -24.09 -11.56 -8.53
CA GLU A 2 -23.11 -11.72 -7.43
C GLU A 2 -21.69 -12.08 -7.89
N LEU A 3 -21.53 -13.02 -8.83
CA LEU A 3 -20.20 -13.42 -9.32
C LEU A 3 -19.45 -12.27 -10.02
N GLY A 4 -20.18 -11.35 -10.67
CA GLY A 4 -19.58 -10.17 -11.31
C GLY A 4 -19.03 -9.18 -10.28
N TYR A 5 -19.72 -9.04 -9.15
CA TYR A 5 -19.30 -8.15 -8.08
C TYR A 5 -18.05 -8.66 -7.35
N CYS A 6 -17.97 -9.96 -7.05
CA CYS A 6 -16.78 -10.57 -6.46
C CYS A 6 -15.53 -10.42 -7.35
N ARG A 7 -15.71 -10.43 -8.69
CA ARG A 7 -14.61 -10.14 -9.62
C ARG A 7 -14.13 -8.69 -9.49
N VAL A 8 -15.06 -7.74 -9.39
CA VAL A 8 -14.73 -6.31 -9.20
C VAL A 8 -14.03 -6.09 -7.86
N GLN A 9 -14.51 -6.70 -6.77
CA GLN A 9 -13.85 -6.64 -5.46
C GLN A 9 -12.40 -7.12 -5.51
N PHE A 10 -12.16 -8.27 -6.15
CA PHE A 10 -10.83 -8.83 -6.31
C PHE A 10 -9.91 -7.95 -7.15
N LEU A 11 -10.43 -7.36 -8.22
CA LEU A 11 -9.68 -6.42 -9.06
C LEU A 11 -9.35 -5.13 -8.31
N MET A 12 -10.28 -4.58 -7.54
CA MET A 12 -10.04 -3.40 -6.69
C MET A 12 -8.93 -3.67 -5.68
N PHE A 13 -8.99 -4.80 -4.98
CA PHE A 13 -7.96 -5.24 -4.05
C PHE A 13 -6.59 -5.37 -4.74
N SER A 14 -6.55 -6.11 -5.84
CA SER A 14 -5.30 -6.35 -6.59
C SER A 14 -4.70 -5.05 -7.13
N ALA A 15 -5.54 -4.16 -7.65
CA ALA A 15 -5.12 -2.85 -8.14
C ALA A 15 -4.59 -1.96 -7.01
N ALA A 16 -5.24 -1.96 -5.84
CA ALA A 16 -4.79 -1.21 -4.67
C ALA A 16 -3.41 -1.68 -4.19
N VAL A 17 -3.21 -3.00 -4.05
CA VAL A 17 -1.91 -3.58 -3.64
C VAL A 17 -0.82 -3.27 -4.68
N ALA A 18 -1.12 -3.45 -5.97
CA ALA A 18 -0.17 -3.15 -7.05
C ALA A 18 0.20 -1.66 -7.09
N PHE A 19 -0.79 -0.77 -6.94
CA PHE A 19 -0.58 0.67 -6.89
C PHE A 19 0.27 1.07 -5.69
N PHE A 20 -0.03 0.54 -4.49
CA PHE A 20 0.74 0.81 -3.26
C PHE A 20 2.23 0.54 -3.48
N HIS A 21 2.59 -0.70 -3.86
CA HIS A 21 3.98 -1.12 -3.99
C HIS A 21 4.70 -0.40 -5.14
N THR A 22 4.03 -0.25 -6.28
CA THR A 22 4.64 0.37 -7.46
C THR A 22 4.88 1.86 -7.23
N SER A 23 3.90 2.58 -6.69
CA SER A 23 4.04 4.01 -6.41
C SER A 23 5.10 4.30 -5.34
N GLU A 24 5.16 3.49 -4.27
CA GLU A 24 6.22 3.56 -3.26
C GLU A 24 7.61 3.40 -3.87
N TYR A 25 7.79 2.35 -4.68
CA TYR A 25 9.06 2.10 -5.34
C TYR A 25 9.45 3.24 -6.29
N LEU A 26 8.51 3.72 -7.11
CA LEU A 26 8.76 4.82 -8.04
C LEU A 26 9.12 6.12 -7.31
N LEU A 27 8.44 6.44 -6.21
CA LEU A 27 8.79 7.60 -5.38
C LEU A 27 10.16 7.44 -4.75
N ALA A 28 10.49 6.25 -4.25
CA ALA A 28 11.83 5.95 -3.72
C ALA A 28 12.92 6.22 -4.78
N VAL A 29 12.71 5.72 -6.00
CA VAL A 29 13.64 5.91 -7.13
C VAL A 29 13.73 7.38 -7.52
N ALA A 30 12.60 8.09 -7.56
CA ALA A 30 12.56 9.50 -7.92
C ALA A 30 13.30 10.39 -6.91
N ILE A 31 13.23 10.07 -5.62
CA ILE A 31 13.81 10.87 -4.54
C ILE A 31 15.29 10.52 -4.29
N HIS A 32 15.63 9.23 -4.21
CA HIS A 32 16.98 8.78 -3.81
C HIS A 32 17.85 8.32 -4.98
N GLY A 33 17.28 8.24 -6.19
CA GLY A 33 17.97 7.73 -7.36
C GLY A 33 18.04 6.21 -7.42
N ARG A 34 18.16 5.68 -8.65
CA ARG A 34 18.08 4.24 -8.95
C ARG A 34 19.20 3.41 -8.31
N SER A 35 20.36 4.00 -8.03
CA SER A 35 21.50 3.32 -7.39
C SER A 35 21.30 3.07 -5.90
N HIS A 36 20.40 3.80 -5.24
CA HIS A 36 20.14 3.69 -3.79
C HIS A 36 18.88 2.89 -3.46
N VAL A 37 18.14 2.42 -4.47
CA VAL A 37 16.90 1.66 -4.30
C VAL A 37 17.13 0.22 -4.71
N SER A 38 16.74 -0.71 -3.85
CA SER A 38 16.85 -2.15 -4.10
C SER A 38 15.47 -2.81 -4.14
N TRP A 39 15.41 -4.10 -4.47
CA TRP A 39 14.17 -4.89 -4.39
C TRP A 39 13.52 -4.85 -2.99
N ASN A 40 14.29 -4.60 -1.93
CA ASN A 40 13.76 -4.45 -0.58
C ASN A 40 12.87 -3.20 -0.43
N SER A 41 13.04 -2.19 -1.29
CA SER A 41 12.20 -0.99 -1.31
C SER A 41 10.77 -1.25 -1.80
N LEU A 42 10.48 -2.46 -2.33
CA LEU A 42 9.11 -2.89 -2.58
C LEU A 42 8.34 -3.22 -1.30
N LEU A 43 8.98 -3.33 -0.14
CA LEU A 43 8.33 -3.67 1.14
C LEU A 43 7.62 -5.05 1.13
N ILE A 44 8.11 -5.99 0.32
CA ILE A 44 7.58 -7.35 0.22
C ILE A 44 8.53 -8.30 0.97
N SER A 45 8.09 -8.80 2.11
CA SER A 45 8.80 -9.82 2.90
C SER A 45 8.22 -11.22 2.68
N ARG A 46 8.93 -12.26 3.13
CA ARG A 46 8.43 -13.64 3.07
C ARG A 46 7.15 -13.82 3.88
N GLN A 47 7.09 -13.25 5.08
CA GLN A 47 5.91 -13.30 5.95
C GLN A 47 4.73 -12.57 5.31
N TYR A 48 4.99 -11.44 4.66
CA TYR A 48 3.97 -10.69 3.92
C TYR A 48 3.37 -11.53 2.78
N ILE A 49 4.19 -12.21 1.97
CA ILE A 49 3.72 -13.09 0.90
C ILE A 49 2.82 -14.20 1.46
N ILE A 50 3.22 -14.82 2.57
CA ILE A 50 2.43 -15.87 3.22
C ILE A 50 1.08 -15.32 3.69
N ALA A 51 1.06 -14.17 4.37
CA ALA A 51 -0.16 -13.53 4.83
C ALA A 51 -1.10 -13.15 3.66
N MET A 52 -0.54 -12.61 2.58
CA MET A 52 -1.28 -12.28 1.36
C MET A 52 -1.92 -13.53 0.74
N ALA A 53 -1.17 -14.63 0.64
CA ALA A 53 -1.68 -15.90 0.15
C ALA A 53 -2.83 -16.43 1.02
N PHE A 54 -2.72 -16.35 2.35
CA PHE A 54 -3.81 -16.72 3.26
C PHE A 54 -5.04 -15.82 3.07
N SER A 55 -4.88 -14.50 2.93
CA SER A 55 -6.02 -13.60 2.69
C SER A 55 -6.73 -13.89 1.37
N MET A 56 -5.98 -14.23 0.31
CA MET A 56 -6.56 -14.61 -0.99
C MET A 56 -7.28 -15.95 -0.90
N PHE A 57 -6.72 -16.89 -0.14
CA PHE A 57 -7.33 -18.19 0.11
C PHE A 57 -8.62 -18.05 0.93
N GLU A 58 -8.61 -17.26 2.00
CA GLU A 58 -9.79 -16.91 2.80
C GLU A 58 -10.87 -16.29 1.91
N TYR A 59 -10.51 -15.27 1.12
CA TYR A 59 -11.44 -14.63 0.19
C TYR A 59 -12.09 -15.63 -0.78
N TYR A 60 -11.30 -16.55 -1.33
CA TYR A 60 -11.81 -17.60 -2.21
C TYR A 60 -12.80 -18.52 -1.47
N LEU A 61 -12.48 -18.97 -0.26
CA LEU A 61 -13.38 -19.79 0.55
C LEU A 61 -14.68 -19.05 0.87
N GLU A 62 -14.61 -17.77 1.25
CA GLU A 62 -15.81 -16.99 1.54
C GLU A 62 -16.68 -16.79 0.29
N VAL A 63 -16.10 -16.62 -0.90
CA VAL A 63 -16.87 -16.54 -2.15
C VAL A 63 -17.62 -17.85 -2.42
N VAL A 64 -17.00 -19.01 -2.14
CA VAL A 64 -17.60 -20.33 -2.41
C VAL A 64 -18.63 -20.73 -1.34
N PHE A 65 -18.32 -20.50 -0.06
CA PHE A 65 -19.10 -21.02 1.07
C PHE A 65 -19.98 -19.97 1.75
N LEU A 66 -19.68 -18.68 1.63
CA LEU A 66 -20.35 -17.57 2.33
C LEU A 66 -20.66 -16.38 1.39
N PRO A 67 -21.35 -16.58 0.25
CA PRO A 67 -21.54 -15.55 -0.77
C PRO A 67 -22.32 -14.31 -0.26
N GLU A 68 -23.23 -14.50 0.70
CA GLU A 68 -24.01 -13.42 1.32
C GLU A 68 -23.13 -12.36 2.00
N LEU A 69 -21.99 -12.78 2.57
CA LEU A 69 -21.00 -11.89 3.16
C LEU A 69 -20.35 -11.00 2.10
N LYS A 70 -20.04 -11.58 0.93
CA LYS A 70 -19.41 -10.85 -0.19
C LYS A 70 -20.40 -9.97 -0.97
N ALA A 71 -21.69 -10.21 -0.83
CA ALA A 71 -22.74 -9.36 -1.41
C ALA A 71 -22.87 -7.97 -0.74
N GLN A 72 -22.26 -7.77 0.44
CA GLN A 72 -22.31 -6.50 1.19
C GLN A 72 -21.42 -5.42 0.57
N TRP A 73 -21.91 -4.81 -0.51
CA TRP A 73 -21.12 -3.94 -1.36
C TRP A 73 -20.59 -2.67 -0.70
N TRP A 74 -21.32 -2.17 0.30
CA TRP A 74 -20.96 -0.96 1.05
C TRP A 74 -19.67 -1.17 1.86
N ILE A 75 -19.41 -2.38 2.37
CA ILE A 75 -18.20 -2.71 3.13
C ILE A 75 -16.96 -2.53 2.24
N THR A 76 -16.99 -3.08 1.02
CA THR A 76 -15.89 -2.92 0.05
C THR A 76 -15.66 -1.44 -0.28
N ASN A 77 -16.71 -0.66 -0.50
CA ASN A 77 -16.56 0.76 -0.83
C ASN A 77 -15.98 1.58 0.33
N ILE A 78 -16.38 1.29 1.57
CA ILE A 78 -15.75 1.90 2.76
C ILE A 78 -14.26 1.52 2.82
N GLY A 79 -13.94 0.23 2.64
CA GLY A 79 -12.56 -0.24 2.60
C GLY A 79 -11.73 0.45 1.52
N LEU A 80 -12.28 0.61 0.31
CA LEU A 80 -11.62 1.33 -0.78
C LEU A 80 -11.40 2.80 -0.45
N LEU A 81 -12.40 3.48 0.14
CA LEU A 81 -12.25 4.87 0.59
C LEU A 81 -11.14 5.02 1.64
N MET A 82 -11.07 4.09 2.59
CA MET A 82 -10.01 4.06 3.60
C MET A 82 -8.63 3.88 2.95
N VAL A 83 -8.50 2.95 2.00
CA VAL A 83 -7.25 2.72 1.26
C VAL A 83 -6.83 3.97 0.49
N LEU A 84 -7.74 4.59 -0.28
CA LEU A 84 -7.43 5.80 -1.05
C LEU A 84 -7.00 6.97 -0.15
N THR A 85 -7.66 7.12 1.01
CA THR A 85 -7.32 8.16 1.99
C THR A 85 -5.94 7.92 2.58
N GLY A 86 -5.67 6.68 3.02
CA GLY A 86 -4.36 6.28 3.54
C GLY A 86 -3.25 6.44 2.50
N GLU A 87 -3.51 6.10 1.25
CA GLU A 87 -2.60 6.31 0.12
C GLU A 87 -2.30 7.79 -0.07
N ALA A 88 -3.32 8.66 -0.11
CA ALA A 88 -3.12 10.09 -0.26
C ALA A 88 -2.24 10.66 0.86
N ILE A 89 -2.54 10.30 2.13
CA ILE A 89 -1.74 10.70 3.30
C ILE A 89 -0.30 10.23 3.17
N ARG A 90 -0.10 8.94 2.85
CA ARG A 90 1.22 8.32 2.73
C ARG A 90 2.07 8.99 1.65
N LYS A 91 1.50 9.21 0.46
CA LYS A 91 2.21 9.81 -0.67
C LYS A 91 2.49 11.29 -0.41
N ALA A 92 1.54 12.01 0.19
CA ALA A 92 1.76 13.39 0.62
C ALA A 92 2.91 13.50 1.64
N ALA A 93 3.01 12.56 2.59
CA ALA A 93 4.09 12.52 3.56
C ALA A 93 5.45 12.29 2.89
N ILE A 94 5.57 11.28 2.02
CA ILE A 94 6.80 11.00 1.26
C ILE A 94 7.23 12.22 0.43
N LEU A 95 6.30 12.84 -0.30
CA LEU A 95 6.59 14.01 -1.13
C LEU A 95 6.97 15.24 -0.28
N THR A 96 6.34 15.43 0.87
CA THR A 96 6.64 16.56 1.77
C THR A 96 8.01 16.41 2.40
N ALA A 97 8.37 15.17 2.79
CA ALA A 97 9.65 14.86 3.41
C ALA A 97 10.81 14.81 2.40
N GLY A 98 10.56 14.40 1.16
CA GLY A 98 11.56 14.37 0.09
C GLY A 98 12.76 13.49 0.48
N SER A 99 13.98 14.01 0.32
CA SER A 99 15.22 13.28 0.64
C SER A 99 15.37 12.87 2.10
N ALA A 100 14.65 13.51 3.03
CA ALA A 100 14.61 13.12 4.43
C ALA A 100 13.78 11.85 4.68
N PHE A 101 12.92 11.45 3.74
CA PHE A 101 12.17 10.20 3.87
C PHE A 101 13.08 9.00 3.62
N THR A 102 13.02 7.97 4.46
CA THR A 102 13.73 6.70 4.21
C THR A 102 12.84 5.52 4.57
N HIS A 103 12.88 4.44 3.77
CA HIS A 103 12.14 3.21 4.08
C HIS A 103 12.65 2.51 5.36
N ILE A 104 13.92 2.72 5.70
CA ILE A 104 14.56 2.18 6.90
C ILE A 104 14.80 3.33 7.87
N ILE A 105 14.46 3.12 9.14
CA ILE A 105 14.71 4.10 10.20
C ILE A 105 16.22 4.33 10.31
N ARG A 106 16.64 5.59 10.17
CA ARG A 106 18.03 6.00 10.38
C ARG A 106 18.25 6.25 11.87
N VAL A 107 19.31 5.67 12.40
CA VAL A 107 19.72 5.81 13.82
C VAL A 107 20.91 6.76 13.97
N ASP A 108 21.68 6.94 12.90
CA ASP A 108 22.79 7.87 12.82
C ASP A 108 22.37 9.16 12.10
N HIS A 109 22.93 10.29 12.55
CA HIS A 109 22.71 11.59 11.92
C HIS A 109 23.41 11.65 10.56
N ASP A 110 22.71 12.17 9.56
CA ASP A 110 23.24 12.49 8.23
C ASP A 110 23.09 14.00 8.02
N ASP A 111 24.15 14.67 7.58
CA ASP A 111 24.18 16.12 7.39
C ASP A 111 23.14 16.61 6.37
N HIS A 112 22.65 15.72 5.49
CA HIS A 112 21.60 16.02 4.51
C HIS A 112 20.18 15.68 5.01
N HIS A 113 20.02 15.19 6.24
CA HIS A 113 18.74 14.85 6.84
C HIS A 113 18.20 16.04 7.65
N GLU A 114 17.16 16.68 7.14
CA GLU A 114 16.52 17.83 7.79
C GLU A 114 15.22 17.45 8.51
N LEU A 115 14.90 18.17 9.59
CA LEU A 115 13.63 18.02 10.29
C LEU A 115 12.49 18.68 9.49
N ILE A 116 11.44 17.91 9.21
CA ILE A 116 10.29 18.36 8.40
C ILE A 116 9.08 18.64 9.31
N THR A 117 8.69 19.92 9.43
CA THR A 117 7.54 20.40 10.24
C THR A 117 6.57 21.24 9.41
N ARG A 118 6.42 20.90 8.12
CA ARG A 118 5.52 21.57 7.17
C ARG A 118 4.59 20.57 6.51
N GLY A 119 3.55 21.07 5.85
CA GLY A 119 2.59 20.23 5.14
C GLY A 119 1.86 19.29 6.10
N ILE A 120 1.80 18.00 5.76
CA ILE A 120 1.10 16.98 6.54
C ILE A 120 1.76 16.63 7.89
N TYR A 121 2.98 17.12 8.13
CA TYR A 121 3.72 16.94 9.39
C TYR A 121 3.44 18.04 10.43
N ARG A 122 2.37 18.82 10.25
CA ARG A 122 1.90 19.82 11.22
C ARG A 122 0.67 19.38 11.97
#